data_AF-A0A1G0JH49-F1
#
_entry.id   AF-A0A1G0JH49-F1
#
_cell.length_a   1.000
_cell.length_b   1.000
_cell.length_c   1.000
_cell.angle_alpha   90.00
_cell.angle_beta   90.00
_cell.angle_gamma   90.00
#
_symmetry.space_group_name_H-M   'P 1'
#
loop_
_entity.id
_entity.type
_entity.pdbx_description
1 polymer ?
#
loop_
_entity_poly.entity_id
_entity_poly.type
_entity_poly.pdbx_seq_one_letter_code
_entity_poly.pdbx_strand_id
1 'polypeptide(L)'
;SAHSAMASSVPGNGQTVSSPEQLMLSFDGAVRLVRLTVNSDAGVVDVGFVPQAAAASMFHVPMPTLAAGTYRVNWTILGADGHSVSETFRFTVDPAAPAAAMPDHHSHGAGGDHVH
;
A
#
# COMPACT_ATOMS: atom_id res chain seq x y z
N SER A 1 -4.49 -21.98 5.37
CA SER A 1 -5.11 -20.87 6.10
C SER A 1 -4.08 -19.79 6.29
N ALA A 2 -4.24 -18.63 5.65
CA ALA A 2 -3.36 -17.48 5.86
C ALA A 2 -4.10 -16.54 6.83
N HIS A 3 -3.66 -16.50 8.09
CA HIS A 3 -4.07 -15.45 9.02
C HIS A 3 -3.15 -14.25 8.78
N SER A 4 -3.30 -13.58 7.63
CA SER A 4 -2.66 -12.28 7.42
C SER A 4 -3.47 -11.23 8.17
N ALA A 5 -2.80 -10.39 8.96
CA ALA A 5 -3.47 -9.31 9.67
C ALA A 5 -3.90 -8.18 8.72
N MET A 6 -3.33 -8.16 7.52
CA MET A 6 -3.65 -7.23 6.45
C MET A 6 -4.93 -7.67 5.72
N ALA A 7 -5.91 -6.77 5.67
CA ALA A 7 -7.15 -6.96 4.91
C ALA A 7 -6.92 -6.70 3.40
N SER A 8 -6.23 -5.62 3.06
CA SER A 8 -5.93 -5.26 1.67
C SER A 8 -4.74 -4.30 1.56
N SER A 9 -4.16 -4.19 0.36
CA SER A 9 -3.10 -3.23 0.06
C SER A 9 -3.23 -2.71 -1.36
N VAL A 10 -2.76 -1.48 -1.58
CA VAL A 10 -2.64 -0.87 -2.91
C VAL A 10 -1.25 -0.24 -3.00
N PRO A 11 -0.34 -0.76 -3.85
CA PRO A 11 -0.50 -1.92 -4.73
C PRO A 11 -0.72 -3.23 -3.95
N GLY A 12 -1.50 -4.15 -4.53
CA GLY A 12 -1.77 -5.45 -3.93
C GLY A 12 -0.63 -6.45 -4.09
N ASN A 13 -0.63 -7.51 -3.27
CA ASN A 13 0.33 -8.61 -3.40
C ASN A 13 0.27 -9.26 -4.80
N GLY A 14 1.41 -9.33 -5.48
CA GLY A 14 1.57 -9.86 -6.82
C GLY A 14 1.04 -8.95 -7.94
N GLN A 15 0.59 -7.73 -7.63
CA GLN A 15 0.11 -6.79 -8.65
C GLN A 15 1.28 -6.21 -9.44
N THR A 16 1.04 -5.96 -10.72
CA THR A 16 1.91 -5.18 -11.58
C THR A 16 1.23 -3.84 -11.84
N VAL A 17 1.89 -2.75 -11.46
CA VAL A 17 1.35 -1.39 -11.53
C VAL A 17 2.41 -0.44 -12.09
N SER A 18 2.01 0.71 -12.63
CA SER A 18 2.96 1.81 -12.81
C SER A 18 3.42 2.36 -11.46
N SER A 19 4.48 3.18 -11.46
CA SER A 19 5.08 3.74 -10.24
C SER A 19 3.99 4.35 -9.34
N PRO A 20 3.67 3.74 -8.19
CA PRO A 20 2.63 4.25 -7.30
C PRO A 20 3.14 5.50 -6.60
N GLU A 21 2.30 6.53 -6.51
CA GLU A 21 2.60 7.74 -5.72
C GLU A 21 2.36 7.52 -4.22
N GLN A 22 1.55 6.52 -3.88
CA GLN A 22 1.22 6.16 -2.50
C GLN A 22 1.06 4.65 -2.35
N LEU A 23 1.53 4.14 -1.20
CA LEU A 23 1.23 2.80 -0.71
C LEU A 23 0.15 2.90 0.36
N MET A 24 -0.91 2.15 0.16
CA MET A 24 -2.03 2.03 1.09
C MET A 24 -2.02 0.64 1.71
N LEU A 25 -2.05 0.57 3.03
CA LEU A 25 -2.13 -0.67 3.80
C LEU A 25 -3.40 -0.63 4.65
N SER A 26 -4.26 -1.63 4.49
CA SER A 26 -5.49 -1.78 5.26
C SER A 26 -5.43 -3.07 6.07
N PHE A 27 -5.78 -2.99 7.34
CA PHE A 27 -5.73 -4.06 8.34
C PHE A 27 -7.14 -4.36 8.86
N ASP A 28 -7.38 -5.60 9.28
CA ASP A 28 -8.70 -6.05 9.77
C ASP A 28 -9.12 -5.37 11.09
N GLY A 29 -8.17 -4.77 11.80
CA GLY A 29 -8.41 -4.03 13.04
C GLY A 29 -7.46 -2.87 13.25
N ALA A 30 -7.65 -2.14 14.36
CA ALA A 30 -6.78 -1.05 14.75
C ALA A 30 -5.43 -1.57 15.25
N VAL A 31 -4.37 -1.28 14.50
CA VAL A 31 -3.00 -1.75 14.76
C VAL A 31 -2.03 -0.57 14.74
N ARG A 32 -0.85 -0.73 15.34
CA ARG A 32 0.21 0.29 15.26
C ARG A 32 1.28 -0.17 14.28
N LEU A 33 1.47 0.56 13.20
CA LEU A 33 2.53 0.28 12.24
C LEU A 33 3.86 0.80 12.78
N VAL A 34 4.71 -0.11 13.26
CA VAL A 34 5.98 0.21 13.94
C VAL A 34 7.19 0.10 13.02
N ARG A 35 7.06 -0.62 11.90
CA ARG A 35 8.09 -0.73 10.87
C ARG A 35 7.46 -0.90 9.50
N LEU A 36 8.01 -0.19 8.52
CA LEU A 36 7.74 -0.40 7.11
C LEU A 36 9.05 -0.23 6.35
N THR A 37 9.40 -1.22 5.54
CA THR A 37 10.59 -1.20 4.70
C THR A 37 10.19 -1.64 3.29
N VAL A 38 10.69 -0.93 2.29
CA VAL A 38 10.50 -1.30 0.88
C VAL A 38 11.87 -1.62 0.31
N ASN A 39 11.99 -2.77 -0.34
CA ASN A 39 13.22 -3.24 -0.97
C ASN A 39 12.95 -3.50 -2.45
N SER A 40 13.76 -2.94 -3.32
CA SER A 40 13.86 -3.32 -4.72
C SER A 40 14.98 -4.35 -4.91
N ASP A 41 15.11 -4.88 -6.13
CA ASP A 41 16.27 -5.69 -6.52
C ASP A 41 17.59 -4.90 -6.40
N ALA A 42 17.54 -3.57 -6.54
CA ALA A 42 18.69 -2.68 -6.44
C ALA A 42 19.07 -2.28 -5.00
N GLY A 43 18.18 -2.50 -4.01
CA GLY A 43 18.45 -2.16 -2.61
C GLY A 43 17.23 -1.69 -1.82
N VAL A 44 17.46 -1.04 -0.68
CA VAL A 44 16.41 -0.42 0.13
C VAL A 44 15.91 0.85 -0.55
N VAL A 45 14.60 1.00 -0.67
CA VAL A 45 13.96 2.25 -1.08
C VAL A 45 13.64 3.05 0.17
N ASP A 46 14.18 4.27 0.25
CA ASP A 46 13.79 5.19 1.30
C ASP A 46 12.41 5.76 0.99
N VAL A 47 11.44 5.42 1.83
CA VAL A 47 10.03 5.87 1.70
C VAL A 47 9.67 6.90 2.76
N GLY A 48 10.65 7.41 3.50
CA GLY A 48 10.44 8.40 4.57
C GLY A 48 9.44 7.95 5.65
N PHE A 49 9.21 6.65 5.82
CA PHE A 49 8.20 6.17 6.74
C PHE A 49 8.56 6.50 8.19
N VAL A 50 7.62 7.15 8.89
CA VAL A 50 7.74 7.43 10.32
C VAL A 50 6.70 6.60 11.07
N PRO A 51 7.10 5.79 12.06
CA PRO A 51 6.17 4.98 12.84
C PRO A 51 5.16 5.87 13.57
N GLN A 52 3.89 5.51 13.44
CA GLN A 52 2.80 6.26 14.07
C GLN A 52 2.48 5.65 15.43
N ALA A 53 2.38 6.50 16.46
CA ALA A 53 2.00 6.06 17.80
C ALA A 53 0.51 5.71 17.91
N ALA A 54 -0.32 6.29 17.03
CA ALA A 54 -1.75 6.03 16.98
C ALA A 54 -2.04 4.68 16.32
N ALA A 55 -2.97 3.93 16.90
CA ALA A 55 -3.50 2.72 16.27
C ALA A 55 -4.50 3.12 15.18
N ALA A 56 -4.33 2.56 13.99
CA ALA A 56 -5.21 2.78 12.85
C ALA A 56 -5.42 1.46 12.11
N SER A 57 -6.53 1.34 11.38
CA SER A 57 -6.75 0.23 10.46
C SER A 57 -6.20 0.52 9.07
N MET A 58 -5.87 1.79 8.76
CA MET A 58 -5.48 2.21 7.42
C MET A 58 -4.28 3.16 7.48
N PHE A 59 -3.28 2.90 6.63
CA PHE A 59 -2.03 3.64 6.57
C PHE A 59 -1.75 4.06 5.14
N HIS A 60 -1.38 5.33 4.98
CA HIS A 60 -1.06 5.93 3.69
C HIS A 60 0.38 6.40 3.74
N VAL A 61 1.22 5.85 2.85
CA VAL A 61 2.65 6.09 2.84
C VAL A 61 3.00 6.68 1.47
N PRO A 62 3.43 7.95 1.40
CA PRO A 62 3.92 8.53 0.16
C PRO A 62 5.08 7.69 -0.38
N MET A 63 5.04 7.39 -1.68
CA MET A 63 6.08 6.62 -2.36
C MET A 63 6.84 7.53 -3.33
N PRO A 64 8.18 7.48 -3.37
CA PRO A 64 8.93 8.16 -4.40
C PRO A 64 8.69 7.48 -5.75
N THR A 65 9.09 8.13 -6.84
CA THR A 65 9.07 7.51 -8.16
C THR A 65 9.93 6.25 -8.17
N LEU A 66 9.29 5.11 -8.44
CA LEU A 66 9.92 3.80 -8.49
C LEU A 66 10.31 3.46 -9.93
N ALA A 67 11.52 2.96 -10.12
CA ALA A 67 11.94 2.40 -11.40
C ALA A 67 11.21 1.09 -11.69
N ALA A 68 11.15 0.67 -12.96
CA ALA A 68 10.60 -0.63 -13.32
C ALA A 68 11.36 -1.76 -12.61
N GLY A 69 10.65 -2.70 -11.99
CA GLY A 69 11.28 -3.79 -11.24
C GLY A 69 10.37 -4.42 -10.20
N THR A 70 10.90 -5.44 -9.50
CA THR A 70 10.17 -6.09 -8.40
C THR A 70 10.50 -5.41 -7.07
N TYR A 71 9.47 -5.12 -6.30
CA TYR A 71 9.56 -4.52 -4.97
C TYR A 71 8.97 -5.45 -3.93
N ARG A 72 9.61 -5.53 -2.78
CA ARG A 72 9.17 -6.26 -1.60
C ARG A 72 8.87 -5.26 -0.49
N VAL A 73 7.64 -5.29 -0.02
CA VAL A 73 7.20 -4.50 1.13
C VAL A 73 7.24 -5.42 2.33
N ASN A 74 7.94 -5.00 3.39
CA ASN A 74 7.94 -5.65 4.68
C ASN A 74 7.40 -4.69 5.72
N TRP A 75 6.45 -5.16 6.53
CA TRP A 75 5.89 -4.37 7.61
C TRP A 75 5.82 -5.16 8.91
N THR A 76 5.92 -4.43 10.01
CA THR A 76 5.65 -4.94 11.36
C THR A 76 4.59 -4.07 12.00
N ILE A 77 3.53 -4.71 12.47
CA ILE A 77 2.46 -4.09 13.24
C ILE A 77 2.48 -4.60 14.68
N LEU A 78 1.93 -3.80 15.60
CA LEU A 78 1.63 -4.18 16.97
C LEU A 78 0.11 -4.12 17.18
N GLY A 79 -0.48 -5.27 17.53
CA GLY A 79 -1.89 -5.38 17.90
C GLY A 79 -2.19 -4.80 19.28
N ALA A 80 -3.47 -4.60 19.59
CA ALA A 80 -3.92 -4.10 20.90
C ALA A 80 -3.62 -5.08 22.04
N ASP A 81 -3.51 -6.37 21.71
CA ASP A 81 -3.08 -7.47 22.58
C ASP A 81 -1.57 -7.48 22.86
N GLY A 82 -0.80 -6.57 22.23
CA GLY A 82 0.65 -6.47 22.40
C GLY A 82 1.44 -7.48 21.57
N HIS A 83 0.78 -8.30 20.75
CA HIS A 83 1.46 -9.16 19.80
C HIS A 83 1.91 -8.38 18.58
N SER A 84 3.18 -8.57 18.20
CA SER A 84 3.71 -8.01 16.96
C SER A 84 3.58 -9.01 15.82
N VAL A 85 3.02 -8.58 14.69
CA VAL A 85 2.91 -9.38 13.48
C VAL A 85 3.81 -8.76 12.41
N SER A 86 4.66 -9.58 11.80
CA SER A 86 5.53 -9.15 10.69
C SER A 86 5.20 -9.95 9.44
N GLU A 87 4.85 -9.25 8.37
CA GLU A 87 4.49 -9.86 7.10
C GLU A 87 5.21 -9.16 5.94
N THR A 88 5.15 -9.78 4.77
CA THR A 88 5.73 -9.23 3.55
C THR A 88 4.89 -9.59 2.34
N PHE A 89 4.85 -8.70 1.36
CA PHE A 89 4.27 -8.93 0.05
C PHE A 89 5.18 -8.35 -1.02
N ARG A 90 4.96 -8.77 -2.27
CA ARG A 90 5.71 -8.27 -3.42
C ARG A 90 4.79 -7.62 -4.43
N PHE A 91 5.25 -6.57 -5.11
CA PHE A 91 4.57 -5.99 -6.26
C PHE A 91 5.60 -5.67 -7.33
N THR A 92 5.16 -5.57 -8.58
CA THR A 92 6.01 -5.24 -9.72
C THR A 92 5.66 -3.84 -10.21
N VAL A 93 6.67 -3.01 -10.42
CA VAL A 93 6.52 -1.74 -11.11
C VAL A 93 6.83 -1.95 -12.58
N ASP A 94 5.89 -1.60 -13.44
CA ASP A 94 6.05 -1.58 -14.88
C ASP A 94 5.43 -0.29 -15.45
N PRO A 95 6.18 0.53 -16.20
CA PRO A 95 5.69 1.81 -16.70
C PRO A 95 4.57 1.69 -17.75
N ALA A 96 4.36 0.51 -18.32
CA ALA A 96 3.24 0.23 -19.24
C ALA A 96 2.02 -0.38 -18.52
N ALA A 97 2.13 -0.70 -17.23
CA ALA A 97 1.02 -1.17 -16.42
C ALA A 97 0.10 -0.01 -15.97
N PRO A 98 -1.17 -0.30 -15.66
CA PRO A 98 -2.06 0.70 -15.09
C PRO A 98 -1.57 1.18 -13.73
N ALA A 99 -1.95 2.41 -13.36
CA ALA A 99 -1.74 2.90 -12.00
C ALA A 99 -2.40 1.97 -10.98
N ALA A 100 -1.82 1.91 -9.78
CA ALA A 100 -2.42 1.16 -8.68
C ALA A 100 -3.83 1.71 -8.42
N ALA A 101 -4.85 0.95 -8.80
CA ALA A 101 -6.22 1.38 -8.66
C ALA A 101 -6.59 1.45 -7.17
N MET A 102 -6.73 2.67 -6.66
CA MET A 102 -7.54 2.91 -5.48
C MET A 102 -8.99 2.65 -5.91
N PRO A 103 -9.78 1.80 -5.22
CA PRO A 103 -11.18 1.64 -5.55
C PRO A 103 -11.82 3.02 -5.50
N ASP A 104 -12.35 3.44 -6.64
CA ASP A 104 -12.58 4.84 -6.89
C ASP A 104 -13.72 5.39 -6.03
N HIS A 105 -13.50 6.55 -5.41
CA HIS A 105 -14.57 7.46 -5.04
C HIS A 105 -15.05 8.23 -6.29
N HIS A 106 -15.44 7.49 -7.35
CA HIS A 106 -15.86 8.08 -8.62
C HIS A 106 -17.34 8.33 -8.46
N SER A 107 -17.61 9.40 -7.70
CA SER A 107 -18.74 10.26 -7.96
C SER A 107 -18.66 10.68 -9.43
N HIS A 108 -19.29 9.90 -10.30
CA HIS A 108 -19.63 10.33 -11.66
C HIS A 108 -20.71 11.42 -11.55
N GLY A 109 -20.31 12.61 -11.13
CA GLY A 109 -21.05 13.84 -11.34
C GLY A 109 -20.74 14.38 -12.73
N ALA A 110 -21.22 13.72 -13.77
CA ALA A 110 -21.37 14.36 -15.08
C ALA A 110 -22.82 14.81 -15.20
N GLY A 111 -23.05 16.06 -14.78
CA GLY A 111 -24.28 16.79 -15.03
C GLY A 111 -24.60 16.78 -16.51
N GLY A 112 -25.87 16.52 -16.83
CA GLY A 112 -26.37 16.55 -18.18
C GLY A 112 -26.21 17.95 -18.79
N ASP A 113 -25.69 17.99 -20.00
CA ASP A 113 -26.15 18.91 -21.05
C ASP A 113 -25.78 18.30 -22.40
N HIS A 114 -26.79 17.86 -23.16
CA HIS A 114 -26.78 18.05 -24.61
C HIS A 114 -28.22 18.01 -25.13
N VAL A 115 -28.67 19.18 -25.57
CA VAL A 115 -29.85 19.46 -26.38
C VAL A 115 -29.78 18.87 -27.80
N HIS A 116 -30.86 18.22 -28.26
CA HIS A 116 -31.57 18.58 -29.49
C HIS A 116 -32.98 17.98 -29.47
#